data_AF-A0A183J3C0-F1
#
_entry.id   AF-A0A183J3C0-F1
#
_cell.length_a   1.000
_cell.length_b   1.000
_cell.length_c   1.000
_cell.angle_alpha   90.00
_cell.angle_beta   90.00
_cell.angle_gamma   90.00
#
_symmetry.space_group_name_H-M   'P 1'
#
loop_
_entity.id
_entity.type
_entity.pdbx_description
1 polymer ?
#
loop_
_entity_poly.entity_id
_entity_poly.type
_entity_poly.pdbx_seq_one_letter_code
_entity_poly.pdbx_strand_id
1 'polypeptide(L)' 'MPQAFEFTTRRVVKVIGSELVIHCENDKYDAKLGNISREVHRSYKIPADVDTKTIHSEFDPKGLLRITAKKKK' A
#
# COMPACT_ATOMS: atom_id res chain seq x y z
N MET A 1 17.37 -17.22 -2.44
CA MET A 1 16.59 -16.19 -3.15
C MET A 1 15.78 -15.43 -2.10
N PRO A 2 15.75 -14.09 -2.07
CA PRO A 2 14.91 -13.39 -1.11
C PRO A 2 13.45 -13.65 -1.48
N GLN A 3 12.69 -14.23 -0.56
CA GLN A 3 11.26 -14.44 -0.71
C GLN A 3 10.60 -13.06 -0.68
N ALA A 4 9.95 -12.65 -1.78
CA ALA A 4 9.17 -11.43 -1.81
C ALA A 4 8.05 -11.56 -0.76
N PHE A 5 7.98 -10.60 0.16
CA PHE A 5 6.91 -10.57 1.16
C PHE A 5 5.68 -9.92 0.53
N GLU A 6 4.67 -10.75 0.27
CA GLU A 6 3.41 -10.30 -0.30
C GLU A 6 2.43 -9.92 0.82
N PHE A 7 1.80 -8.75 0.72
CA PHE A 7 0.75 -8.30 1.63
C PHE A 7 -0.59 -8.49 0.93
N THR A 8 -1.18 -9.66 1.11
CA THR A 8 -2.33 -10.11 0.31
C THR A 8 -3.67 -9.98 1.06
N THR A 9 -3.66 -9.97 2.40
CA THR A 9 -4.88 -10.19 3.19
C THR A 9 -5.71 -8.95 3.42
N ARG A 10 -5.11 -7.85 3.89
CA ARG A 10 -5.84 -6.60 4.09
C ARG A 10 -5.00 -5.41 3.67
N ARG A 11 -5.61 -4.55 2.86
CA ARG A 11 -4.99 -3.33 2.36
C ARG A 11 -5.99 -2.20 2.31
N VAL A 12 -5.56 -1.04 2.81
CA VAL A 12 -6.35 0.18 2.87
C VAL A 12 -5.48 1.32 2.36
N VAL A 13 -5.88 1.90 1.23
CA VAL A 13 -5.29 3.14 0.70
C VAL A 13 -6.36 4.22 0.81
N LYS A 14 -6.06 5.29 1.55
CA LYS A 14 -6.99 6.39 1.82
C LYS A 14 -6.32 7.72 1.60
N VAL A 15 -7.11 8.69 1.21
CA VAL A 15 -6.70 10.10 1.15
C VAL A 15 -7.38 10.83 2.29
N ILE A 16 -6.60 11.49 3.14
CA ILE A 16 -7.09 12.29 4.27
C ILE A 16 -6.49 13.68 4.12
N GLY A 17 -7.32 14.66 3.76
CA GLY A 17 -6.85 16.01 3.43
C GLY A 17 -5.85 15.99 2.28
N SER A 18 -4.59 16.32 2.58
CA SER A 18 -3.46 16.30 1.63
C SER A 18 -2.50 15.14 1.87
N GLU A 19 -2.91 14.10 2.58
CA GLU A 19 -2.07 12.93 2.86
C GLU A 19 -2.65 11.65 2.27
N LEU A 20 -1.78 10.85 1.68
CA LEU A 20 -2.04 9.50 1.24
C LEU A 20 -1.59 8.54 2.34
N VAL A 21 -2.52 7.80 2.89
CA VAL A 21 -2.30 6.87 4.01
C VAL A 21 -2.48 5.45 3.51
N ILE A 22 -1.47 4.62 3.74
CA ILE A 22 -1.41 3.22 3.31
C ILE A 22 -1.26 2.34 4.54
N HIS A 23 -2.19 1.40 4.70
CA HIS A 23 -2.14 0.34 5.69
C HIS A 23 -2.19 -1.01 4.97
N CYS A 24 -1.21 -1.86 5.20
CA CYS A 24 -1.18 -3.22 4.70
C CYS A 24 -0.94 -4.18 5.85
N GLU A 25 -1.75 -5.22 5.95
CA GLU A 25 -1.62 -6.29 6.93
C GLU A 25 -1.45 -7.60 6.17
N ASN A 26 -0.50 -8.42 6.63
CA ASN A 26 -0.35 -9.79 6.17
C ASN A 26 -0.70 -10.73 7.33
N ASP A 27 -1.81 -11.44 7.15
CA ASP A 27 -2.26 -12.40 8.14
C ASP A 27 -1.37 -13.63 8.17
N LYS A 28 -1.32 -14.20 9.37
CA LYS A 28 -0.40 -15.22 9.85
C LYS A 28 -0.08 -16.27 8.79
N TYR A 29 1.17 -16.25 8.31
CA TYR A 29 1.75 -17.42 7.69
C TYR A 29 2.18 -18.37 8.81
N ASP A 30 1.70 -19.62 8.77
CA ASP A 30 2.19 -20.70 9.63
C ASP A 30 3.59 -21.08 9.16
N ALA A 31 4.58 -20.32 9.61
CA ALA A 31 5.97 -20.68 9.41
C ALA A 31 6.27 -21.86 10.35
N LYS A 32 7.14 -22.77 9.92
CA LYS A 32 7.59 -23.96 10.69
C LYS A 32 8.08 -23.67 12.14
N LEU A 33 8.22 -22.41 12.54
CA LEU A 33 8.72 -21.92 13.82
C LEU A 33 7.73 -20.98 14.55
N GLY A 34 6.51 -20.79 14.05
CA GLY A 34 5.47 -19.97 14.68
C GLY A 34 4.73 -19.03 13.73
N ASN A 35 3.71 -18.36 14.27
CA ASN A 35 2.89 -17.39 13.53
C ASN A 35 3.69 -16.11 13.28
N ILE A 36 3.85 -15.71 12.02
CA ILE A 36 4.42 -14.41 11.67
C ILE A 36 3.32 -13.50 11.13
N SER A 37 3.06 -12.40 11.85
CA SER A 37 2.22 -11.29 11.39
C SER A 37 3.11 -10.09 11.03
N ARG A 38 2.75 -9.39 9.95
CA ARG A 38 3.47 -8.20 9.49
C ARG A 38 2.48 -7.13 9.09
N GLU A 39 2.80 -5.89 9.45
CA GLU A 39 2.01 -4.71 9.11
C GLU A 39 2.92 -3.61 8.57
N VAL A 40 2.39 -2.83 7.63
CA VAL A 40 3.08 -1.67 7.04
C VAL A 40 2.16 -0.47 7.08
N HIS A 41 2.65 0.61 7.70
CA HIS A 41 2.00 1.90 7.78
C HIS A 41 2.89 2.92 7.07
N ARG A 42 2.37 3.54 6.01
CA ARG A 42 3.08 4.60 5.29
C ARG A 42 2.16 5.77 5.02
N SER A 43 2.65 6.97 5.27
CA SER A 43 2.00 8.21 4.90
C SER A 43 2.88 9.01 3.95
N TYR A 44 2.25 9.60 2.93
CA TYR A 44 2.92 10.45 1.96
C TYR A 44 2.13 11.75 1.81
N LYS A 45 2.83 12.88 1.82
CA LYS A 45 2.21 14.15 1.46
C LYS A 45 1.91 14.17 -0.03
N ILE A 46 0.67 14.47 -0.38
CA ILE A 46 0.23 14.63 -1.76
C ILE A 46 0.64 16.03 -2.22
N PRO A 47 1.38 16.17 -3.33
CA PRO A 47 1.71 17.46 -3.91
C PRO A 47 0.46 18.29 -4.23
N ALA A 48 0.55 19.62 -4.08
CA ALA A 48 -0.58 20.52 -4.26
C ALA A 48 -1.14 20.52 -5.70
N ASP A 49 -0.32 20.17 -6.68
CA ASP A 49 -0.67 20.07 -8.10
C ASP A 49 -1.29 18.73 -8.49
N VAL A 50 -1.58 17.82 -7.55
CA VAL A 50 -2.22 16.51 -7.83
C VAL A 50 -3.73 16.55 -7.59
N ASP A 51 -4.50 16.00 -8.53
CA ASP A 51 -5.94 15.79 -8.36
C ASP A 51 -6.21 14.50 -7.56
N THR A 52 -6.54 14.67 -6.29
CA THR A 52 -6.85 13.58 -5.36
C THR A 52 -7.98 12.66 -5.83
N LYS A 53 -8.91 13.14 -6.67
CA LYS A 53 -10.02 12.32 -7.19
C LYS A 53 -9.57 11.28 -8.22
N THR A 54 -8.36 11.45 -8.76
CA THR A 54 -7.77 10.55 -9.76
C THR A 54 -6.80 9.54 -9.17
N ILE A 55 -6.65 9.52 -7.84
CA ILE A 55 -5.77 8.56 -7.15
C ILE A 55 -6.32 7.15 -7.37
N HIS A 56 -5.46 6.30 -7.92
CA HIS A 56 -5.72 4.89 -8.15
C HIS A 56 -4.56 4.05 -7.62
N SER A 57 -4.87 2.92 -7.00
CA SER A 57 -3.90 1.99 -6.42
C SER A 57 -4.09 0.58 -6.95
N GLU A 58 -3.01 -0.05 -7.40
CA GLU A 58 -2.99 -1.43 -7.89
C GLU A 58 -1.73 -2.14 -7.40
N PHE A 59 -1.78 -3.47 -7.25
CA PHE A 59 -0.57 -4.26 -7.10
C PHE A 59 -0.19 -4.83 -8.45
N ASP A 60 1.09 -4.76 -8.80
CA ASP A 60 1.60 -5.48 -9.96
C ASP A 60 1.76 -6.99 -9.63
N PRO A 61 1.93 -7.86 -10.65
CA PRO A 61 2.19 -9.29 -10.43
C PRO A 61 3.47 -9.62 -9.66
N LYS A 62 4.31 -8.61 -9.35
CA LYS A 62 5.53 -8.76 -8.56
C LYS A 62 5.32 -8.38 -7.09
N GLY A 63 4.10 -8.00 -6.70
CA GLY A 63 3.76 -7.61 -5.33
C GLY A 63 4.10 -6.15 -5.00
N LEU A 64 4.32 -5.28 -5.99
CA LEU A 64 4.55 -3.85 -5.76
C LEU A 64 3.24 -3.06 -5.79
N LEU A 65 2.93 -2.36 -4.70
CA LEU A 65 1.82 -1.40 -4.65
C LEU A 65 2.18 -0.15 -5.46
N ARG A 66 1.54 0.00 -6.62
CA ARG A 66 1.65 1.18 -7.49
C ARG A 66 0.49 2.13 -7.24
N ILE A 67 0.82 3.40 -6.99
CA ILE A 67 -0.18 4.46 -6.80
C ILE A 67 0.04 5.51 -7.89
N THR A 68 -1.03 5.83 -8.61
CA THR A 68 -1.01 6.76 -9.75
C THR A 68 -2.07 7.83 -9.57
N ALA A 69 -1.80 9.04 -10.07
CA ALA A 69 -2.73 10.16 -10.07
C ALA A 69 -2.37 11.14 -11.19
N LYS A 70 -3.33 11.96 -11.61
CA LYS A 70 -3.13 13.03 -12.59
C LYS A 70 -2.81 14.34 -11.88
N LYS A 71 -2.04 15.20 -12.53
CA LYS A 71 -1.90 16.59 -12.14
C LYS A 71 -3.20 17.36 -12.45
N LYS A 72 -3.48 18.38 -11.64
CA LYS A 72 -4.51 19.37 -11.92
C LYS A 72 -4.16 20.08 -13.23
N LYS A 73 -5.17 20.31 -14.07
CA LYS A 73 -5.05 21.15 -15.26
C LYS A 73 -5.08 22.62 -14.88
#